data_AF-A0AAW2B762-F1
#
_entry.id   AF-A0AAW2B762-F1
#
_cell.length_a   1.000
_cell.length_b   1.000
_cell.length_c   1.000
_cell.angle_alpha   90.00
_cell.angle_beta   90.00
_cell.angle_gamma   90.00
#
_symmetry.space_group_name_H-M   'P 1'
#
loop_
_entity.id
_entity.type
_entity.pdbx_description
1 polymer ?
#
loop_
_entity_poly.entity_id
_entity_poly.type
_entity_poly.pdbx_seq_one_letter_code
_entity_poly.pdbx_strand_id
1 'polypeptide(L)'
;VADSVYDMFKTRYTLYSQAYQHKISNIIEIKITEALKAAEGKLTNISPFTEDPSRDDGQKKRSSGSRKRTIASDEEKVPKLSKLTDHIFEEILYSTDDELKDARMKLEDVVNRRLPKCVGETRVTEDEYNNKQIFQDNWNKAVDEWNELHPTVFLDKEDFIIDVRYVQN
;
A
#
# COMPACT_ATOMS: atom_id res chain seq x y z
N VAL A 1 36.11 -6.67 18.56
CA VAL A 1 35.50 -7.16 17.30
C VAL A 1 34.04 -7.60 17.51
N ALA A 2 33.73 -8.36 18.57
CA ALA A 2 32.34 -8.69 18.90
C ALA A 2 31.48 -7.45 19.20
N ASP A 3 31.99 -6.51 20.00
CA ASP A 3 31.26 -5.30 20.39
C ASP A 3 30.90 -4.40 19.20
N SER A 4 31.81 -4.23 18.23
CA SER A 4 31.56 -3.43 17.03
C SER A 4 30.47 -4.02 16.12
N VAL A 5 30.36 -5.35 16.07
CA VAL A 5 29.28 -6.02 15.31
C VAL A 5 27.96 -5.88 16.05
N TYR A 6 27.96 -6.04 17.37
CA TYR A 6 26.78 -5.83 18.21
C TYR A 6 26.25 -4.39 18.07
N ASP A 7 27.14 -3.39 18.15
CA ASP A 7 26.79 -1.98 18.00
C ASP A 7 26.21 -1.65 16.61
N MET A 8 26.68 -2.33 15.56
CA MET A 8 26.10 -2.21 14.22
C MET A 8 24.63 -2.65 14.20
N PHE A 9 24.31 -3.82 14.75
CA PHE A 9 22.92 -4.31 14.80
C PHE A 9 22.04 -3.44 15.70
N LYS A 10 22.56 -3.00 16.84
CA LYS A 10 21.87 -2.06 17.74
C LYS A 10 21.56 -0.73 17.04
N THR A 11 22.50 -0.21 16.26
CA THR A 11 22.29 1.01 15.46
C THR A 11 21.22 0.80 14.40
N ARG A 12 21.27 -0.32 13.66
CA ARG A 12 20.23 -0.67 12.67
C ARG A 12 18.85 -0.77 13.32
N TYR A 13 18.73 -1.43 14.45
CA TYR A 13 17.48 -1.54 15.21
C TYR A 13 16.95 -0.17 15.65
N THR A 14 17.84 0.70 16.13
CA THR A 14 17.50 2.05 16.58
C THR A 14 16.96 2.88 15.41
N LEU A 15 17.62 2.86 14.25
CA LEU A 15 17.16 3.55 13.04
C LEU A 15 15.82 2.99 12.54
N TYR A 16 15.67 1.66 12.56
CA TYR A 16 14.44 1.00 12.14
C TYR A 16 13.25 1.40 13.01
N SER A 17 13.41 1.39 14.33
CA SER A 17 12.33 1.72 15.28
C SER A 17 12.01 3.21 15.35
N GLN A 18 13.01 4.08 15.22
CA GLN A 18 12.82 5.53 15.37
C GLN A 18 12.41 6.24 14.07
N ALA A 19 12.90 5.78 12.93
CA ALA A 19 12.70 6.45 11.65
C ALA A 19 11.94 5.59 10.63
N TYR A 20 12.49 4.42 10.26
CA TYR A 20 11.94 3.66 9.13
C TYR A 20 10.56 3.06 9.41
N GLN A 21 10.26 2.72 10.65
CA GLN A 21 8.94 2.26 11.10
C GLN A 21 8.24 3.28 11.96
N HIS A 22 8.55 4.56 11.77
CA HIS A 22 7.83 5.60 12.49
C HIS A 22 6.34 5.51 12.12
N LYS A 23 5.48 5.43 13.12
CA LYS A 23 4.04 5.15 12.98
C LYS A 23 3.35 6.02 11.93
N ILE A 24 3.68 7.31 11.93
CA ILE A 24 3.11 8.28 10.98
C ILE A 24 3.71 8.11 9.58
N SER A 25 4.97 7.70 9.46
CA SER A 25 5.57 7.36 8.15
C SER A 25 4.83 6.19 7.54
N ASN A 26 4.62 5.11 8.31
CA ASN A 26 3.90 3.92 7.86
C ASN A 26 2.46 4.25 7.40
N ILE A 27 1.74 5.10 8.15
CA ILE A 27 0.39 5.54 7.76
C ILE A 27 0.40 6.32 6.43
N ILE A 28 1.42 7.16 6.21
CA ILE A 28 1.59 7.89 4.94
C ILE A 28 1.90 6.90 3.81
N GLU A 29 2.81 5.95 4.02
CA GLU A 29 3.14 4.91 3.04
C GLU A 29 1.91 4.10 2.62
N ILE A 30 1.05 3.73 3.58
CA ILE A 30 -0.22 3.03 3.32
C ILE A 30 -1.12 3.89 2.44
N LYS A 31 -1.35 5.17 2.79
CA LYS A 31 -2.18 6.08 1.98
C LYS A 31 -1.63 6.32 0.58
N ILE A 32 -0.31 6.46 0.43
CA ILE A 32 0.33 6.60 -0.89
C ILE A 32 0.14 5.30 -1.69
N THR A 33 0.29 4.14 -1.06
CA THR A 33 0.07 2.84 -1.72
C THR A 33 -1.39 2.68 -2.18
N GLU A 34 -2.35 3.08 -1.36
CA GLU A 34 -3.78 3.10 -1.73
C GLU A 34 -4.06 4.05 -2.90
N ALA A 35 -3.41 5.23 -2.92
CA ALA A 35 -3.53 6.17 -4.04
C ALA A 35 -2.95 5.58 -5.33
N LEU A 36 -1.77 4.96 -5.27
CA LEU A 36 -1.14 4.32 -6.42
C LEU A 36 -1.98 3.16 -6.96
N LYS A 37 -2.58 2.34 -6.07
CA LYS A 37 -3.53 1.29 -6.45
C LYS A 37 -4.80 1.87 -7.11
N ALA A 38 -5.33 2.96 -6.58
CA ALA A 38 -6.49 3.63 -7.17
C ALA A 38 -6.19 4.28 -8.54
N ALA A 39 -4.92 4.60 -8.79
CA ALA A 39 -4.42 5.14 -10.06
C ALA A 39 -3.94 4.07 -11.05
N GLU A 40 -3.84 2.81 -10.61
CA GLU A 40 -3.38 1.69 -11.43
C GLU A 40 -4.25 1.53 -12.68
N GLY A 41 -3.61 1.40 -13.85
CA GLY A 41 -4.28 1.25 -15.15
C GLY A 41 -4.82 2.54 -15.78
N LYS A 42 -4.84 3.66 -15.04
CA LYS A 42 -5.28 4.98 -15.54
C LYS A 42 -4.11 5.84 -16.02
N LEU A 43 -2.95 5.64 -15.39
CA LEU A 43 -1.68 6.23 -15.81
C LEU A 43 -0.84 5.20 -16.55
N THR A 44 -0.43 5.54 -17.76
CA THR A 44 0.47 4.74 -18.60
C THR A 44 1.84 4.49 -17.93
N ASN A 45 2.22 5.36 -16.99
CA ASN A 45 3.49 5.32 -16.27
C ASN A 45 3.48 4.40 -15.03
N ILE A 46 2.35 4.26 -14.33
CA ILE A 46 2.26 3.48 -13.06
C ILE A 46 2.43 1.99 -13.33
N SER A 47 2.04 1.55 -14.51
CA SER A 47 2.08 0.15 -14.85
C SER A 47 3.00 -0.11 -16.05
N PRO A 48 4.27 -0.43 -15.78
CA PRO A 48 5.15 -1.04 -16.77
C PRO A 48 4.59 -2.37 -17.31
N PHE A 49 3.62 -2.96 -16.62
CA PHE A 49 3.20 -4.36 -16.76
C PHE A 49 1.75 -4.57 -17.25
N THR A 50 0.89 -3.54 -17.24
CA THR A 50 -0.45 -3.65 -17.82
C THR A 50 -0.43 -3.24 -19.27
N GLU A 51 -1.17 -4.02 -20.05
CA GLU A 51 -1.29 -3.90 -21.50
C GLU A 51 -1.75 -2.48 -21.87
N ASP A 52 -1.10 -1.91 -22.87
CA ASP A 52 -1.58 -0.69 -23.52
C ASP A 52 -2.81 -1.08 -24.35
N PRO A 53 -4.02 -0.59 -24.04
CA PRO A 53 -5.21 -0.88 -24.85
C PRO A 53 -5.13 -0.24 -26.25
N SER A 54 -4.12 0.60 -26.52
CA SER A 54 -4.00 1.41 -27.73
C SER A 54 -3.35 0.71 -28.93
N ARG A 55 -2.98 -0.58 -28.85
CA ARG A 55 -2.62 -1.36 -30.05
C ARG A 55 -3.90 -1.80 -30.79
N ASP A 56 -4.59 -0.83 -31.39
CA ASP A 56 -5.51 -1.07 -32.50
C ASP A 56 -4.68 -1.40 -33.74
N ASP A 57 -4.18 -2.64 -33.81
CA ASP A 57 -3.65 -3.17 -35.06
C ASP A 57 -4.86 -3.56 -35.90
N GLY A 58 -5.37 -2.58 -36.64
CA GLY A 58 -6.51 -2.73 -37.52
C GLY A 58 -6.24 -3.79 -38.58
N GLN A 59 -6.56 -5.05 -38.30
CA GLN A 59 -7.00 -6.10 -39.24
C GLN A 59 -6.95 -7.51 -38.59
N LYS A 60 -8.12 -8.07 -38.25
CA LYS A 60 -8.66 -9.37 -38.76
C LYS A 60 -9.53 -10.12 -37.73
N LYS A 61 -10.81 -10.24 -38.11
CA LYS A 61 -11.71 -11.40 -38.04
C LYS A 61 -11.55 -12.43 -36.90
N ARG A 62 -12.64 -12.54 -36.13
CA ARG A 62 -13.34 -13.78 -35.70
C ARG A 62 -12.46 -14.98 -35.29
N SER A 63 -12.32 -15.21 -33.99
CA SER A 63 -12.50 -16.54 -33.38
C SER A 63 -12.57 -16.41 -31.86
N SER A 64 -13.53 -17.11 -31.25
CA SER A 64 -13.62 -17.35 -29.82
C SER A 64 -12.43 -18.20 -29.38
N GLY A 65 -11.46 -17.60 -28.72
CA GLY A 65 -10.28 -18.29 -28.22
C GLY A 65 -9.58 -17.40 -27.19
N SER A 66 -9.34 -17.97 -26.02
CA SER A 66 -8.66 -17.37 -24.87
C SER A 66 -7.60 -16.33 -25.27
N ARG A 67 -7.80 -15.06 -24.90
CA ARG A 67 -6.78 -14.01 -25.07
C ARG A 67 -5.57 -14.41 -24.22
N LYS A 68 -4.53 -14.95 -24.86
CA LYS A 68 -3.22 -15.10 -24.23
C LYS A 68 -2.69 -13.68 -23.99
N ARG A 69 -2.75 -13.24 -22.73
CA ARG A 69 -2.08 -12.03 -22.23
C ARG A 69 -0.59 -12.14 -22.54
N THR A 70 -0.09 -11.39 -23.51
CA THR A 70 1.33 -11.33 -23.83
C THR A 70 2.02 -10.46 -22.79
N ILE A 71 2.84 -11.09 -21.95
CA ILE A 71 3.72 -10.41 -21.01
C ILE A 71 4.68 -9.53 -21.84
N ALA A 72 4.73 -8.23 -21.55
CA ALA A 72 5.67 -7.31 -22.21
C ALA A 72 7.11 -7.87 -22.10
N SER A 73 7.90 -7.75 -23.16
CA SER A 73 9.30 -8.21 -23.14
C SER A 73 10.10 -7.38 -22.14
N ASP A 74 11.17 -7.95 -21.61
CA ASP A 74 12.00 -7.23 -20.63
C ASP A 74 12.65 -5.98 -21.23
N GLU A 75 12.86 -5.95 -22.55
CA GLU A 75 13.33 -4.76 -23.30
C GLU A 75 12.31 -3.60 -23.26
N GLU A 76 11.00 -3.88 -23.24
CA GLU A 76 9.95 -2.84 -23.19
C GLU A 76 9.72 -2.30 -21.75
N LYS A 77 10.07 -3.08 -20.72
CA LYS A 77 9.85 -2.70 -19.31
C LYS A 77 10.91 -1.75 -18.77
N VAL A 78 12.18 -1.94 -19.13
CA VAL A 78 13.31 -1.15 -18.61
C VAL A 78 13.13 0.36 -18.84
N PRO A 79 12.73 0.83 -20.04
CA PRO A 79 12.50 2.26 -20.29
C PRO A 79 11.29 2.85 -19.57
N LYS A 80 10.30 2.02 -19.20
CA LYS A 80 9.14 2.44 -18.42
C LYS A 80 9.52 2.58 -16.94
N LEU A 81 10.24 1.59 -16.42
CA LEU A 81 10.73 1.60 -15.04
C LEU A 81 11.68 2.78 -14.79
N SER A 82 12.52 3.14 -15.76
CA SER A 82 13.44 4.29 -15.61
C SER A 82 12.73 5.63 -15.49
N LYS A 83 11.47 5.74 -15.93
CA LYS A 83 10.64 6.93 -15.80
C LYS A 83 9.76 6.91 -14.54
N LEU A 84 9.57 5.74 -13.94
CA LEU A 84 8.82 5.60 -12.70
C LEU A 84 9.64 6.16 -11.54
N THR A 85 9.28 7.35 -11.11
CA THR A 85 9.95 8.11 -10.04
C THR A 85 8.89 8.73 -9.13
N ASP A 86 9.31 9.31 -8.03
CA ASP A 86 8.43 10.03 -7.08
C ASP A 86 7.62 11.16 -7.75
N HIS A 87 8.01 11.59 -8.96
CA HIS A 87 7.21 12.52 -9.77
C HIS A 87 5.76 12.04 -9.99
N ILE A 88 5.52 10.72 -9.96
CA ILE A 88 4.17 10.16 -10.07
C ILE A 88 3.21 10.67 -8.99
N PHE A 89 3.75 11.02 -7.82
CA PHE A 89 2.97 11.63 -6.75
C PHE A 89 2.36 12.96 -7.21
N GLU A 90 3.18 13.83 -7.82
CA GLU A 90 2.75 15.13 -8.32
C GLU A 90 1.87 14.99 -9.57
N GLU A 91 2.17 14.01 -10.43
CA GLU A 91 1.35 13.69 -11.61
C GLU A 91 -0.09 13.33 -11.22
N ILE A 92 -0.26 12.52 -10.17
CA ILE A 92 -1.60 12.20 -9.63
C ILE A 92 -2.21 13.42 -8.91
N LEU A 93 -1.44 14.09 -8.04
CA LEU A 93 -1.94 15.15 -7.19
C LEU A 93 -2.46 16.36 -7.99
N TYR A 94 -1.77 16.73 -9.06
CA TYR A 94 -2.15 17.88 -9.91
C TYR A 94 -2.91 17.49 -11.18
N SER A 95 -3.23 16.21 -11.37
CA SER A 95 -4.09 15.78 -12.48
C SER A 95 -5.46 16.46 -12.38
N THR A 96 -6.04 16.83 -13.52
CA THR A 96 -7.45 17.25 -13.63
C THR A 96 -8.37 16.12 -14.09
N ASP A 97 -7.83 14.92 -14.31
CA ASP A 97 -8.59 13.76 -14.77
C ASP A 97 -9.54 13.28 -13.66
N ASP A 98 -10.79 13.02 -14.04
CA ASP A 98 -11.80 12.48 -13.14
C ASP A 98 -11.55 11.00 -12.82
N GLU A 99 -10.87 10.25 -13.71
CA GLU A 99 -10.48 8.87 -13.44
C GLU A 99 -9.51 8.80 -12.25
N LEU A 100 -8.64 9.80 -12.09
CA LEU A 100 -7.66 9.88 -11.01
C LEU A 100 -8.19 10.55 -9.75
N LYS A 101 -9.47 10.96 -9.71
CA LYS A 101 -10.05 11.70 -8.58
C LYS A 101 -9.90 10.99 -7.24
N ASP A 102 -10.11 9.68 -7.19
CA ASP A 102 -9.99 8.90 -5.96
C ASP A 102 -8.54 8.82 -5.46
N ALA A 103 -7.58 8.62 -6.38
CA ALA A 103 -6.16 8.62 -6.05
C ALA A 103 -5.69 10.01 -5.59
N ARG A 104 -6.11 11.06 -6.31
CA ARG A 104 -5.84 12.46 -5.97
C ARG A 104 -6.34 12.82 -4.57
N MET A 105 -7.58 12.45 -4.24
CA MET A 105 -8.15 12.69 -2.90
C MET A 105 -7.34 12.04 -1.77
N LYS A 106 -6.82 10.82 -1.99
CA LYS A 106 -5.94 10.13 -1.02
C LYS A 106 -4.60 10.85 -0.84
N LEU A 107 -4.01 11.41 -1.90
CA LEU A 107 -2.78 12.21 -1.80
C LEU A 107 -3.04 13.58 -1.18
N GLU A 108 -4.17 14.22 -1.48
CA GLU A 108 -4.58 15.47 -0.84
C GLU A 108 -4.75 15.30 0.67
N ASP A 109 -5.23 14.15 1.13
CA ASP A 109 -5.28 13.84 2.56
C ASP A 109 -3.88 13.80 3.20
N VAL A 110 -2.89 13.25 2.49
CA VAL A 110 -1.50 13.23 2.96
C VAL A 110 -0.96 14.65 3.10
N VAL A 111 -1.12 15.47 2.05
CA VAL A 111 -0.66 16.87 2.00
C VAL A 111 -1.33 17.72 3.08
N ASN A 112 -2.64 17.56 3.26
CA ASN A 112 -3.43 18.29 4.25
C ASN A 112 -3.40 17.65 5.66
N ARG A 113 -2.56 16.63 5.87
CA ARG A 113 -2.42 15.91 7.14
C ARG A 113 -3.70 15.29 7.70
N ARG A 114 -4.66 14.96 6.84
CA ARG A 114 -5.86 14.17 7.14
C ARG A 114 -5.51 12.68 7.13
N LEU A 115 -4.70 12.28 8.10
CA LEU A 115 -4.20 10.92 8.26
C LEU A 115 -5.06 10.12 9.27
N PRO A 116 -5.22 8.80 9.06
CA PRO A 116 -5.69 7.88 10.09
C PRO A 116 -4.95 8.08 11.41
N LYS A 117 -5.63 7.80 12.52
CA LYS A 117 -5.03 7.91 13.86
C LYS A 117 -4.42 6.58 14.25
N CYS A 118 -3.21 6.64 14.81
CA CYS A 118 -2.60 5.47 15.45
C CYS A 118 -3.35 5.20 16.75
N VAL A 119 -4.10 4.08 16.78
CA VAL A 119 -4.92 3.68 17.93
C VAL A 119 -4.06 3.00 19.01
N GLY A 120 -3.06 2.23 18.61
CA GLY A 120 -2.17 1.52 19.53
C GLY A 120 -1.07 0.76 18.80
N GLU A 121 -0.19 0.15 19.59
CA GLU A 121 0.90 -0.71 19.13
C GLU A 121 1.06 -1.84 20.15
N THR A 122 1.27 -3.07 19.69
CA THR A 122 1.53 -4.23 20.54
C THR A 122 2.60 -5.11 19.92
N ARG A 123 3.22 -5.98 20.72
CA ARG A 123 4.18 -6.98 20.27
C ARG A 123 3.57 -8.36 20.46
N VAL A 124 3.66 -9.17 19.42
CA VAL A 124 3.22 -10.57 19.42
C VAL A 124 4.39 -11.45 19.05
N THR A 125 4.35 -12.70 19.51
CA THR A 125 5.27 -13.73 19.06
C THR A 125 4.95 -14.16 17.63
N GLU A 126 5.94 -14.77 16.96
CA GLU A 126 5.75 -15.28 15.60
C GLU A 126 4.66 -16.37 15.55
N ASP A 127 4.58 -17.21 16.59
CA ASP A 127 3.56 -18.26 16.71
C ASP A 127 2.15 -17.69 16.87
N GLU A 128 1.98 -16.63 17.67
CA GLU A 128 0.70 -15.92 17.82
C GLU A 128 0.26 -15.28 16.50
N TYR A 129 1.20 -14.68 15.76
CA TYR A 129 0.90 -14.05 14.48
C TYR A 129 0.60 -15.06 13.36
N ASN A 130 1.31 -16.18 13.32
CA ASN A 130 1.09 -17.23 12.32
C ASN A 130 -0.35 -17.76 12.36
N ASN A 131 -1.04 -17.59 13.49
CA ASN A 131 -2.47 -17.82 13.61
C ASN A 131 -3.31 -16.59 13.21
N LYS A 132 -3.07 -16.05 12.01
CA LYS A 132 -3.68 -14.80 11.52
C LYS A 132 -5.20 -14.77 11.64
N GLN A 133 -5.86 -15.90 11.42
CA GLN A 133 -7.31 -16.01 11.51
C GLN A 133 -7.79 -15.70 12.93
N ILE A 134 -7.15 -16.27 13.95
CA ILE A 134 -7.49 -15.99 15.36
C ILE A 134 -7.26 -14.51 15.68
N PHE A 135 -6.19 -13.90 15.17
CA PHE A 135 -5.92 -12.49 15.40
C PHE A 135 -7.03 -11.60 14.81
N GLN A 136 -7.44 -11.87 13.57
CA GLN A 136 -8.50 -11.11 12.90
C GLN A 136 -9.87 -11.35 13.54
N ASP A 137 -10.16 -12.58 13.95
CA ASP A 137 -11.42 -12.93 14.64
C ASP A 137 -11.50 -12.26 16.02
N ASN A 138 -10.39 -12.24 16.77
CA ASN A 138 -10.31 -11.54 18.06
C ASN A 138 -10.52 -10.02 17.90
N TRP A 139 -9.93 -9.42 16.86
CA TRP A 139 -10.14 -8.00 16.56
C TRP A 139 -11.59 -7.70 16.21
N ASN A 140 -12.18 -8.50 15.31
CA ASN A 140 -13.58 -8.35 14.90
C ASN A 140 -14.52 -8.46 16.10
N LYS A 141 -14.27 -9.41 17.00
CA LYS A 141 -15.02 -9.56 18.25
C LYS A 141 -14.90 -8.34 19.15
N ALA A 142 -13.70 -7.77 19.29
CA ALA A 142 -13.48 -6.58 20.10
C ALA A 142 -14.22 -5.35 19.54
N VAL A 143 -14.29 -5.20 18.21
CA VAL A 143 -15.08 -4.14 17.55
C VAL A 143 -16.57 -4.34 17.79
N ASP A 144 -17.07 -5.58 17.69
CA ASP A 144 -18.46 -5.90 17.96
C ASP A 144 -18.84 -5.58 19.42
N GLU A 145 -18.01 -6.00 20.40
CA GLU A 145 -18.18 -5.67 21.83
C GLU A 145 -18.16 -4.15 22.08
N TRP A 146 -17.28 -3.40 21.41
CA TRP A 146 -17.24 -1.94 21.52
C TRP A 146 -18.53 -1.28 21.04
N ASN A 147 -19.05 -1.73 19.90
CA ASN A 147 -20.29 -1.21 19.32
C ASN A 147 -21.51 -1.51 20.22
N GLU A 148 -21.53 -2.65 20.93
CA GLU A 148 -22.57 -2.95 21.92
C GLU A 148 -22.52 -2.01 23.13
N LEU A 149 -21.32 -1.68 23.61
CA LEU A 149 -21.13 -0.81 24.79
C LEU A 149 -21.32 0.68 24.48
N HIS A 150 -21.05 1.11 23.23
CA HIS A 150 -21.02 2.51 22.84
C HIS A 150 -21.87 2.78 21.57
N PRO A 151 -23.20 2.69 21.64
CA PRO A 151 -24.08 2.77 20.47
C PRO A 151 -24.12 4.15 19.80
N THR A 152 -23.52 5.17 20.41
CA THR A 152 -23.49 6.55 19.88
C THR A 152 -22.51 6.71 18.72
N VAL A 153 -21.46 5.88 18.64
CA VAL A 153 -20.46 5.92 17.57
C VAL A 153 -20.24 4.50 17.09
N PHE A 154 -20.79 4.18 15.92
CA PHE A 154 -20.60 2.90 15.27
C PHE A 154 -19.27 2.89 14.52
N LEU A 155 -18.45 1.86 14.75
CA LEU A 155 -17.20 1.62 14.03
C LEU A 155 -17.33 0.35 13.20
N ASP A 156 -17.05 0.46 11.91
CA ASP A 156 -16.98 -0.70 11.02
C ASP A 156 -15.62 -1.40 11.17
N LYS A 157 -15.57 -2.68 10.81
CA LYS A 157 -14.32 -3.46 10.80
C LYS A 157 -13.36 -2.92 9.73
N GLU A 158 -13.88 -2.37 8.65
CA GLU A 158 -13.12 -1.70 7.58
C GLU A 158 -12.53 -0.35 7.99
N ASP A 159 -12.99 0.25 9.10
CA ASP A 159 -12.42 1.51 9.63
C ASP A 159 -11.01 1.32 10.23
N PHE A 160 -10.59 0.07 10.44
CA PHE A 160 -9.32 -0.27 11.06
C PHE A 160 -8.31 -0.84 10.06
N ILE A 161 -7.09 -0.30 10.12
CA ILE A 161 -5.95 -0.80 9.37
C ILE A 161 -4.97 -1.42 10.36
N ILE A 162 -4.65 -2.70 10.14
CA ILE A 162 -3.68 -3.44 10.94
C ILE A 162 -2.38 -3.54 10.15
N ASP A 163 -1.34 -2.86 10.63
CA ASP A 163 0.00 -2.90 10.07
C ASP A 163 0.91 -3.78 10.94
N VAL A 164 1.51 -4.82 10.35
CA VAL A 164 2.37 -5.77 11.07
C VAL A 164 3.79 -5.67 10.55
N ARG A 165 4.73 -5.45 11.47
CA ARG A 165 6.15 -5.25 11.15
C ARG A 165 7.01 -6.26 11.89
N TYR A 166 7.89 -6.92 11.14
CA TYR A 166 8.84 -7.87 11.68
C TYR A 166 10.05 -7.15 12.22
N VAL A 167 10.35 -7.38 13.50
CA VAL A 167 11.51 -6.82 14.17
C VAL A 167 12.41 -7.99 14.58
N GLN A 168 13.57 -8.10 13.93
CA GLN A 168 14.62 -9.04 14.37
C GLN A 168 15.51 -8.33 15.38
N ASN A 169 15.59 -8.89 16.59
CA ASN A 169 16.53 -8.50 17.63
C ASN A 169 17.83 -9.28 17.53
#